data_AF-A0A817QF66-F1
#
_entry.id   AF-A0A817QF66-F1
#
_cell.length_a   1.000
_cell.length_b   1.000
_cell.length_c   1.000
_cell.angle_alpha   90.00
_cell.angle_beta   90.00
_cell.angle_gamma   90.00
#
_symmetry.space_group_name_H-M   'P 1'
#
loop_
_entity.id
_entity.type
_entity.pdbx_description
1 polymer ?
#
loop_
_entity_poly.entity_id
_entity_poly.type
_entity_poly.pdbx_seq_one_letter_code
_entity_poly.pdbx_strand_id
1 'polypeptide(L)'
;MNEIFFSSNRSAVEMYCPIRIQNNNDPSCYMGHPRSHLILYSFGVLKFCTSLGGGFAKISDHNLYTKMLDIYRKDPIQEIQQYSLNVKKYFYLYWLLNIPYVIKPLMYIVRLLNLDHMGFVVNRLRAFSKTPNREELFLSLRRQPCRPLLAFLYHRFQTYDYKHLEMQKEKANYVLNNLEKISTIQLIGMNCKLKNFWLFPIIVSKPDLFVQLLSKHHIDAYRGTTQLNVITKQLSDTDNIPISIDDHHKCPNAEYLIEHVIYLPVHCYVPKQVLNQLISIVNKTAKQIEQYHLRSKL
;
A
#
# COMPACT_ATOMS: atom_id res chain seq x y z
N MET A 1 -47.61 -4.50 -12.72
CA MET A 1 -47.77 -5.95 -12.43
C MET A 1 -46.46 -6.64 -12.75
N ASN A 2 -46.00 -7.48 -11.83
CA ASN A 2 -44.68 -8.15 -11.72
C ASN A 2 -43.67 -7.43 -10.82
N GLU A 3 -44.06 -7.31 -9.55
CA GLU A 3 -43.16 -7.18 -8.40
C GLU A 3 -42.44 -8.51 -8.18
N ILE A 4 -41.11 -8.51 -8.24
CA ILE A 4 -40.30 -9.62 -7.76
C ILE A 4 -40.20 -9.47 -6.24
N PHE A 5 -41.13 -10.10 -5.54
CA PHE A 5 -41.10 -10.30 -4.09
C PHE A 5 -39.86 -11.13 -3.72
N PHE A 6 -38.88 -10.50 -3.08
CA PHE A 6 -37.90 -11.24 -2.29
C PHE A 6 -38.57 -11.64 -0.97
N SER A 7 -38.90 -12.93 -0.87
CA SER A 7 -39.56 -13.52 0.30
C SER A 7 -38.82 -13.18 1.60
N SER A 8 -39.55 -12.54 2.50
CA SER A 8 -39.26 -12.38 3.91
C SER A 8 -39.21 -13.75 4.61
N ASN A 9 -38.04 -14.37 4.70
CA ASN A 9 -37.65 -15.34 5.74
C ASN A 9 -36.27 -15.94 5.45
N ARG A 10 -35.25 -15.07 5.41
CA ARG A 10 -33.88 -15.50 5.70
C ARG A 10 -33.35 -14.60 6.81
N SER A 11 -33.20 -15.20 7.98
CA SER A 11 -32.39 -14.70 9.08
C SER A 11 -31.15 -13.99 8.55
N ALA A 12 -30.85 -12.83 9.14
CA ALA A 12 -29.68 -11.98 8.88
C ALA A 12 -28.55 -12.73 8.17
N VAL A 13 -28.29 -12.33 6.92
CA VAL A 13 -27.27 -12.92 6.05
C VAL A 13 -25.96 -13.00 6.81
N GLU A 14 -25.68 -14.20 7.30
CA GLU A 14 -24.37 -14.64 7.73
C GLU A 14 -23.45 -14.56 6.52
N MET A 15 -22.81 -13.41 6.34
CA MET A 15 -21.60 -13.28 5.53
C MET A 15 -20.41 -13.88 6.32
N TYR A 16 -20.65 -15.02 6.97
CA TYR A 16 -19.68 -15.81 7.70
C TYR A 16 -19.20 -16.91 6.76
N CYS A 17 -17.89 -16.91 6.51
CA CYS A 17 -17.20 -18.04 5.90
C CYS A 17 -17.59 -19.32 6.69
N PRO A 18 -18.21 -20.35 6.07
CA PRO A 18 -18.72 -21.52 6.79
C PRO A 18 -17.61 -22.42 7.37
N ILE A 19 -16.34 -22.13 7.06
CA ILE A 19 -15.18 -22.88 7.56
C ILE A 19 -14.75 -22.25 8.88
N ARG A 20 -15.61 -22.36 9.90
CA ARG A 20 -15.36 -21.92 11.27
C ARG A 20 -15.13 -23.15 12.15
N ILE A 21 -14.17 -23.99 11.77
CA ILE A 21 -13.69 -25.10 12.60
C ILE A 21 -12.16 -24.98 12.71
N GLN A 22 -11.73 -24.49 13.86
CA GLN A 22 -10.47 -24.85 14.52
C GLN A 22 -9.13 -24.64 13.81
N ASN A 23 -8.92 -23.54 13.08
CA ASN A 23 -7.55 -23.10 12.81
C ASN A 23 -7.40 -21.59 12.93
N ASN A 24 -7.08 -21.11 14.15
CA ASN A 24 -6.58 -19.75 14.41
C ASN A 24 -5.26 -19.45 13.66
N ASN A 25 -4.72 -20.41 12.91
CA ASN A 25 -3.49 -20.33 12.14
C ASN A 25 -3.72 -20.28 10.62
N ASP A 26 -4.96 -20.34 10.12
CA ASP A 26 -5.20 -20.19 8.68
C ASP A 26 -5.14 -18.70 8.28
N PRO A 27 -4.08 -18.24 7.58
CA PRO A 27 -3.90 -16.82 7.24
C PRO A 27 -4.89 -16.34 6.17
N SER A 28 -5.70 -17.24 5.59
CA SER A 28 -6.58 -16.98 4.45
C SER A 28 -7.80 -16.09 4.77
N CYS A 29 -8.12 -15.86 6.05
CA CYS A 29 -9.31 -15.09 6.46
C CYS A 29 -9.00 -13.98 7.50
N TYR A 30 -8.05 -13.08 7.21
CA TYR A 30 -7.82 -11.91 8.09
C TYR A 30 -9.00 -10.94 8.07
N MET A 31 -9.80 -10.99 9.14
CA MET A 31 -11.02 -10.21 9.33
C MET A 31 -10.82 -8.94 10.18
N GLY A 32 -9.56 -8.51 10.35
CA GLY A 32 -9.16 -7.43 11.24
C GLY A 32 -8.86 -7.89 12.67
N HIS A 33 -8.32 -6.98 13.49
CA HIS A 33 -8.04 -7.27 14.89
C HIS A 33 -9.35 -7.35 15.70
N PRO A 34 -9.55 -8.35 16.59
CA PRO A 34 -10.82 -8.52 17.32
C PRO A 34 -11.23 -7.32 18.18
N ARG A 35 -10.26 -6.54 18.64
CA ARG A 35 -10.48 -5.31 19.44
C ARG A 35 -10.79 -4.06 18.59
N SER A 36 -10.88 -4.18 17.26
CA SER A 36 -11.15 -3.05 16.39
C SER A 36 -12.65 -2.81 16.25
N HIS A 37 -13.11 -1.61 16.59
CA HIS A 37 -14.50 -1.20 16.37
C HIS A 37 -14.83 -0.98 14.89
N LEU A 38 -13.83 -0.48 14.15
CA LEU A 38 -13.86 -0.16 12.73
C LEU A 38 -12.63 -0.74 12.05
N ILE A 39 -12.82 -1.39 10.90
CA ILE A 39 -11.74 -1.87 10.04
C ILE A 39 -12.01 -1.36 8.63
N LEU A 40 -10.99 -0.79 8.01
CA LEU A 40 -11.08 -0.18 6.68
C LEU A 40 -10.19 -0.95 5.70
N TYR A 41 -10.78 -1.36 4.58
CA TYR A 41 -10.07 -2.01 3.49
C TYR A 41 -10.07 -1.09 2.27
N SER A 42 -8.91 -0.98 1.61
CA SER A 42 -8.72 -0.16 0.42
C SER A 42 -8.33 -1.05 -0.76
N PHE A 43 -8.99 -0.81 -1.90
CA PHE A 43 -8.75 -1.50 -3.17
C PHE A 43 -8.13 -0.57 -4.21
N GLY A 44 -7.35 0.41 -3.73
CA GLY A 44 -6.60 1.33 -4.57
C GLY A 44 -5.62 0.62 -5.53
N VAL A 45 -5.16 1.35 -6.53
CA VAL A 45 -4.43 0.82 -7.70
C VAL A 45 -3.13 0.10 -7.34
N LEU A 46 -2.44 0.57 -6.29
CA LEU A 46 -1.14 0.04 -5.87
C LEU A 46 -1.23 -1.22 -4.98
N LYS A 47 -2.44 -1.72 -4.70
CA LYS A 47 -2.67 -2.88 -3.82
C LYS A 47 -2.60 -4.19 -4.63
N PHE A 48 -2.14 -5.28 -4.02
CA PHE A 48 -2.04 -6.59 -4.69
C PHE A 48 -3.34 -7.04 -5.36
N CYS A 49 -4.47 -6.87 -4.67
CA CYS A 49 -5.78 -7.27 -5.14
C CYS A 49 -6.62 -6.05 -5.46
N THR A 50 -6.10 -5.17 -6.31
CA THR A 50 -6.77 -3.92 -6.67
C THR A 50 -8.03 -4.16 -7.50
N SER A 51 -9.08 -3.39 -7.23
CA SER A 51 -10.22 -3.16 -8.14
C SER A 51 -10.13 -1.80 -8.81
N LEU A 52 -8.91 -1.26 -8.94
CA LEU A 52 -8.61 0.04 -9.53
C LEU A 52 -9.32 1.21 -8.83
N GLY A 53 -9.62 1.04 -7.53
CA GLY A 53 -10.37 1.99 -6.72
C GLY A 53 -11.28 1.29 -5.71
N GLY A 54 -11.93 2.07 -4.86
CA GLY A 54 -12.90 1.58 -3.89
C GLY A 54 -12.31 1.17 -2.54
N GLY A 55 -13.22 0.88 -1.62
CA GLY A 55 -12.95 0.46 -0.25
C GLY A 55 -14.22 -0.06 0.41
N PHE A 56 -14.06 -0.78 1.51
CA PHE A 56 -15.19 -1.12 2.37
C PHE A 56 -14.80 -1.01 3.83
N ALA A 57 -15.80 -0.76 4.67
CA ALA A 57 -15.66 -0.68 6.10
C ALA A 57 -16.39 -1.85 6.76
N LYS A 58 -15.73 -2.48 7.73
CA LYS A 58 -16.36 -3.43 8.65
C LYS A 58 -16.52 -2.73 9.99
N ILE A 59 -17.74 -2.68 10.49
CA ILE A 59 -18.10 -2.03 11.75
C ILE A 59 -18.68 -3.11 12.65
N SER A 60 -18.16 -3.21 13.88
CA SER A 60 -18.59 -4.23 14.84
C SER A 60 -19.88 -3.87 15.57
N ASP A 61 -20.07 -2.58 15.88
CA ASP A 61 -21.24 -2.06 16.56
C ASP A 61 -22.38 -1.79 15.57
N HIS A 62 -23.53 -2.44 15.80
CA HIS A 62 -24.70 -2.31 14.93
C HIS A 62 -25.30 -0.89 14.91
N ASN A 63 -25.34 -0.21 16.06
CA ASN A 63 -25.87 1.16 16.14
C ASN A 63 -24.95 2.13 15.40
N LEU A 64 -23.63 1.98 15.55
CA LEU A 64 -22.67 2.78 14.78
C LEU A 64 -22.76 2.49 13.29
N TYR A 65 -22.91 1.22 12.91
CA TYR A 65 -23.09 0.80 11.52
C TYR A 65 -24.29 1.49 10.87
N THR A 66 -25.47 1.44 11.51
CA THR A 66 -26.69 2.04 10.97
C THR A 66 -26.52 3.55 10.79
N LYS A 67 -25.95 4.26 11.78
CA LYS A 67 -25.66 5.70 11.68
C LYS A 67 -24.71 6.02 10.53
N MET A 68 -23.62 5.27 10.39
CA MET A 68 -22.66 5.45 9.30
C MET A 68 -23.28 5.16 7.93
N LEU A 69 -24.12 4.13 7.84
CA LEU A 69 -24.83 3.76 6.62
C LEU A 69 -25.82 4.84 6.19
N ASP A 70 -26.55 5.44 7.13
CA ASP A 70 -27.52 6.50 6.84
C ASP A 70 -26.84 7.80 6.38
N ILE A 71 -25.63 8.08 6.84
CA ILE A 71 -24.80 9.17 6.31
C ILE A 71 -24.34 8.81 4.89
N TYR A 72 -23.76 7.62 4.72
CA TYR A 72 -23.21 7.16 3.45
C TYR A 72 -24.24 7.08 2.32
N ARG A 73 -25.50 6.70 2.62
CA ARG A 73 -26.60 6.66 1.65
C ARG A 73 -26.93 8.02 1.05
N LYS A 74 -26.57 9.12 1.72
CA LYS A 74 -26.78 10.49 1.24
C LYS A 74 -25.69 10.95 0.28
N ASP A 75 -24.54 10.27 0.25
CA ASP A 75 -23.46 10.61 -0.66
C ASP A 75 -23.84 10.27 -2.11
N PRO A 76 -23.47 11.09 -3.10
CA PRO A 76 -23.78 10.80 -4.48
C PRO A 76 -23.02 9.57 -5.00
N ILE A 77 -23.64 8.83 -5.93
CA ILE A 77 -22.96 7.72 -6.60
C ILE A 77 -21.88 8.28 -7.53
N GLN A 78 -20.73 7.61 -7.57
CA GLN A 78 -19.64 7.91 -8.50
C GLN A 78 -20.11 7.74 -9.94
N GLU A 79 -19.70 8.66 -10.81
CA GLU A 79 -19.98 8.55 -12.24
C GLU A 79 -19.25 7.37 -12.88
N ILE A 80 -19.97 6.62 -13.70
CA ILE A 80 -19.41 5.46 -14.43
C ILE A 80 -18.30 5.90 -15.39
N GLN A 81 -18.47 7.04 -16.05
CA GLN A 81 -17.49 7.58 -16.99
C GLN A 81 -16.17 7.88 -16.28
N GLN A 82 -16.22 8.53 -15.12
CA GLN A 82 -15.03 8.82 -14.31
C GLN A 82 -14.29 7.54 -13.91
N TYR A 83 -15.02 6.50 -13.50
CA TYR A 83 -14.40 5.20 -13.21
C TYR A 83 -13.78 4.56 -14.46
N SER A 84 -14.48 4.58 -15.59
CA SER A 84 -13.98 4.04 -16.87
C SER A 84 -12.71 4.74 -17.36
N LEU A 85 -12.65 6.07 -17.26
CA LEU A 85 -11.45 6.85 -17.59
C LEU A 85 -10.26 6.45 -16.71
N ASN A 86 -10.48 6.25 -15.41
CA ASN A 86 -9.45 5.75 -14.51
C ASN A 86 -8.99 4.34 -14.90
N VAL A 87 -9.91 3.42 -15.20
CA VAL A 87 -9.58 2.07 -15.65
C VAL A 87 -8.73 2.11 -16.93
N LYS A 88 -9.14 2.89 -17.93
CA LYS A 88 -8.37 3.07 -19.19
C LYS A 88 -6.98 3.64 -18.92
N LYS A 89 -6.89 4.70 -18.12
CA LYS A 89 -5.62 5.34 -17.70
C LYS A 89 -4.66 4.30 -17.11
N TYR A 90 -5.14 3.49 -16.17
CA TYR A 90 -4.31 2.46 -15.53
C TYR A 90 -3.96 1.33 -16.48
N PHE A 91 -4.90 0.89 -17.33
CA PHE A 91 -4.65 -0.13 -18.33
C PHE A 91 -3.48 0.26 -19.24
N TYR A 92 -3.52 1.45 -19.85
CA TYR A 92 -2.44 1.90 -20.73
C TYR A 92 -1.11 2.07 -20.01
N LEU A 93 -1.14 2.61 -18.78
CA LEU A 93 0.07 2.77 -17.97
C LEU A 93 0.70 1.40 -17.65
N TYR A 94 -0.09 0.45 -17.14
CA TYR A 94 0.42 -0.89 -16.85
C TYR A 94 0.86 -1.62 -18.12
N TRP A 95 0.11 -1.51 -19.21
CA TRP A 95 0.48 -2.11 -20.49
C TRP A 95 1.84 -1.60 -20.97
N LEU A 96 2.06 -0.28 -20.95
CA LEU A 96 3.33 0.34 -21.33
C LEU A 96 4.49 -0.13 -20.42
N LEU A 97 4.27 -0.17 -19.10
CA LEU A 97 5.29 -0.59 -18.13
C LEU A 97 5.66 -2.07 -18.24
N ASN A 98 4.77 -2.92 -18.78
CA ASN A 98 4.99 -4.36 -18.92
C ASN A 98 5.57 -4.78 -20.27
N ILE A 99 5.86 -3.86 -21.19
CA ILE A 99 6.51 -4.18 -22.49
C ILE A 99 8.02 -3.91 -22.38
N PRO A 100 8.88 -4.96 -22.29
CA PRO A 100 10.33 -4.78 -22.11
C PRO A 100 10.98 -3.94 -23.21
N TYR A 101 10.52 -4.08 -24.45
CA TYR A 101 11.04 -3.35 -25.60
C TYR A 101 10.73 -1.86 -25.59
N VAL A 102 9.72 -1.43 -24.82
CA VAL A 102 9.36 -0.02 -24.65
C VAL A 102 10.02 0.52 -23.38
N ILE A 103 9.86 -0.19 -22.26
CA ILE A 103 10.27 0.33 -20.96
C ILE A 103 11.79 0.34 -20.78
N LYS A 104 12.54 -0.66 -21.29
CA LYS A 104 14.01 -0.70 -21.14
C LYS A 104 14.71 0.48 -21.81
N PRO A 105 14.49 0.79 -23.11
CA PRO A 105 15.12 1.95 -23.73
C PRO A 105 14.64 3.27 -23.13
N LEU A 106 13.35 3.37 -22.79
CA LEU A 106 12.81 4.55 -22.11
C LEU A 106 13.52 4.79 -20.77
N MET A 107 13.67 3.75 -19.95
CA MET A 107 14.37 3.83 -18.67
C MET A 107 15.85 4.16 -18.82
N TYR A 108 16.50 3.69 -19.89
CA TYR A 108 17.87 4.08 -20.20
C TYR A 108 17.97 5.60 -20.46
N ILE A 109 17.09 6.15 -21.30
CA ILE A 109 17.06 7.59 -21.61
C ILE A 109 16.71 8.42 -20.37
N VAL A 110 15.70 8.01 -19.62
CA VAL A 110 15.29 8.66 -18.35
C VAL A 110 16.46 8.75 -17.37
N ARG A 111 17.23 7.66 -17.23
CA ARG A 111 18.39 7.61 -16.34
C ARG A 111 19.55 8.46 -16.86
N LEU A 112 19.76 8.49 -18.17
CA LEU A 112 20.75 9.38 -18.81
C LEU A 112 20.44 10.86 -18.54
N LEU A 113 19.16 11.22 -18.56
CA LEU A 113 18.67 12.57 -18.27
C LEU A 113 18.44 12.85 -16.77
N ASN A 114 18.71 11.88 -15.90
CA ASN A 114 18.49 11.95 -14.45
C ASN A 114 17.06 12.39 -14.05
N LEU A 115 16.05 11.91 -14.78
CA LEU A 115 14.64 12.26 -14.55
C LEU A 115 14.00 11.41 -13.45
N ASP A 116 13.18 12.03 -12.59
CA ASP A 116 12.40 11.36 -11.54
C ASP A 116 11.18 10.61 -12.10
N HIS A 117 11.45 9.44 -12.69
CA HIS A 117 10.43 8.55 -13.22
C HIS A 117 9.55 7.92 -12.13
N MET A 118 10.08 7.65 -10.95
CA MET A 118 9.31 7.07 -9.84
C MET A 118 8.25 8.05 -9.36
N GLY A 119 8.64 9.31 -9.12
CA GLY A 119 7.70 10.38 -8.80
C GLY A 119 6.66 10.58 -9.90
N PHE A 120 7.06 10.54 -11.17
CA PHE A 120 6.13 10.62 -12.30
C PHE A 120 5.07 9.50 -12.26
N VAL A 121 5.47 8.24 -12.15
CA VAL A 121 4.55 7.09 -12.13
C VAL A 121 3.64 7.14 -10.91
N VAL A 122 4.21 7.36 -9.71
CA VAL A 122 3.44 7.41 -8.46
C VAL A 122 2.41 8.54 -8.51
N ASN A 123 2.76 9.72 -9.01
CA ASN A 123 1.82 10.84 -9.11
C ASN A 123 0.64 10.55 -10.06
N ARG A 124 0.82 9.74 -11.10
CA ARG A 124 -0.25 9.34 -12.04
C ARG A 124 -1.13 8.21 -11.52
N LEU A 125 -0.59 7.37 -10.64
CA LEU A 125 -1.30 6.27 -9.98
C LEU A 125 -2.12 6.72 -8.76
N ARG A 126 -1.89 7.94 -8.25
CA ARG A 126 -2.66 8.49 -7.14
C ARG A 126 -4.12 8.75 -7.55
N ALA A 127 -5.02 8.42 -6.62
CA ALA A 127 -6.45 8.66 -6.76
C ALA A 127 -6.82 10.14 -6.62
N PHE A 128 -6.02 10.89 -5.85
CA PHE A 128 -6.22 12.32 -5.59
C PHE A 128 -5.00 13.12 -6.06
N SER A 129 -5.24 14.39 -6.41
CA SER A 129 -4.17 15.34 -6.69
C SER A 129 -3.21 15.44 -5.49
N LYS A 130 -1.98 15.90 -5.72
CA LYS A 130 -0.97 16.10 -4.65
C LYS A 130 -1.38 17.22 -3.68
N THR A 131 -2.21 18.16 -4.16
CA THR A 131 -2.69 19.33 -3.41
C THR A 131 -4.15 19.62 -3.80
N PRO A 132 -5.11 18.74 -3.44
CA PRO A 132 -6.50 19.05 -3.70
C PRO A 132 -6.93 20.20 -2.79
N ASN A 133 -7.76 21.11 -3.30
CA ASN A 133 -8.49 21.99 -2.39
C ASN A 133 -9.30 21.12 -1.40
N ARG A 134 -9.46 21.55 -0.15
CA ARG A 134 -10.22 20.84 0.88
C ARG A 134 -11.59 20.42 0.36
N GLU A 135 -12.29 21.33 -0.31
CA GLU A 135 -13.63 21.07 -0.86
C GLU A 135 -13.60 19.98 -1.95
N GLU A 136 -12.66 20.06 -2.90
CA GLU A 136 -12.47 19.05 -3.94
C GLU A 136 -12.13 17.68 -3.36
N LEU A 137 -11.31 17.65 -2.29
CA LEU A 137 -10.99 16.42 -1.58
C LEU A 137 -12.25 15.82 -0.95
N PHE A 138 -13.05 16.60 -0.22
CA PHE A 138 -14.28 16.09 0.38
C PHE A 138 -15.30 15.65 -0.68
N LEU A 139 -15.45 16.39 -1.78
CA LEU A 139 -16.35 16.03 -2.89
C LEU A 139 -15.92 14.75 -3.60
N SER A 140 -14.62 14.48 -3.67
CA SER A 140 -14.08 13.25 -4.27
C SER A 140 -14.08 12.06 -3.29
N LEU A 141 -14.02 12.30 -1.98
CA LEU A 141 -14.14 11.26 -0.94
C LEU A 141 -15.60 10.84 -0.70
N ARG A 142 -16.55 11.78 -0.73
CA ARG A 142 -17.98 11.54 -0.48
C ARG A 142 -18.70 11.02 -1.72
N ARG A 143 -18.32 9.82 -2.15
CA ARG A 143 -18.93 9.14 -3.30
C ARG A 143 -19.17 7.67 -2.99
N GLN A 144 -20.36 7.19 -3.32
CA GLN A 144 -20.66 5.75 -3.34
C GLN A 144 -20.05 5.11 -4.61
N PRO A 145 -19.60 3.85 -4.60
CA PRO A 145 -19.04 3.20 -5.77
C PRO A 145 -20.10 2.99 -6.84
N CYS A 146 -19.71 3.18 -8.10
CA CYS A 146 -20.57 2.90 -9.23
C CYS A 146 -20.78 1.38 -9.43
N ARG A 147 -21.83 0.99 -10.16
CA ARG A 147 -22.14 -0.43 -10.42
C ARG A 147 -20.96 -1.22 -11.01
N PRO A 148 -20.19 -0.70 -12.00
CA PRO A 148 -19.02 -1.42 -12.52
C PRO A 148 -17.91 -1.63 -11.48
N LEU A 149 -17.68 -0.66 -10.59
CA LEU A 149 -16.71 -0.81 -9.50
C LEU A 149 -17.18 -1.89 -8.50
N LEU A 150 -18.46 -1.90 -8.14
CA LEU A 150 -19.04 -2.95 -7.30
C LEU A 150 -18.94 -4.34 -7.95
N ALA A 151 -19.23 -4.44 -9.25
CA ALA A 151 -19.11 -5.69 -9.99
C ALA A 151 -17.66 -6.20 -10.02
N PHE A 152 -16.68 -5.30 -10.19
CA PHE A 152 -15.28 -5.69 -10.19
C PHE A 152 -14.78 -6.09 -8.79
N LEU A 153 -15.20 -5.38 -7.74
CA LEU A 153 -14.96 -5.78 -6.35
C LEU A 153 -15.52 -7.17 -6.06
N TYR A 154 -16.77 -7.41 -6.46
CA TYR A 154 -17.42 -8.71 -6.30
C TYR A 154 -16.64 -9.82 -7.02
N HIS A 155 -16.26 -9.58 -8.28
CA HIS A 155 -15.40 -10.52 -9.02
C HIS A 155 -14.10 -10.80 -8.27
N ARG A 156 -13.40 -9.77 -7.77
CA ARG A 156 -12.16 -9.94 -6.99
C ARG A 156 -12.33 -10.78 -5.73
N PHE A 157 -13.48 -10.68 -5.05
CA PHE A 157 -13.77 -11.52 -3.88
C PHE A 157 -14.04 -12.96 -4.26
N GLN A 158 -14.68 -13.21 -5.41
CA GLN A 158 -14.95 -14.56 -5.89
C GLN A 158 -13.71 -15.25 -6.47
N THR A 159 -12.81 -14.50 -7.10
CA THR A 159 -11.63 -15.03 -7.81
C THR A 159 -10.32 -14.76 -7.08
N TYR A 160 -10.37 -14.50 -5.77
CA TYR A 160 -9.19 -14.23 -4.97
C TYR A 160 -8.23 -15.43 -5.00
N ASP A 161 -7.04 -15.24 -5.56
CA ASP A 161 -6.03 -16.29 -5.64
C ASP A 161 -5.12 -16.27 -4.40
N TYR A 162 -5.38 -17.19 -3.47
CA TYR A 162 -4.54 -17.39 -2.30
C TYR A 162 -3.12 -17.84 -2.66
N LYS A 163 -2.91 -18.57 -3.76
CA LYS A 163 -1.57 -19.01 -4.17
C LYS A 163 -0.68 -17.82 -4.51
N HIS A 164 -1.26 -16.77 -5.10
CA HIS A 164 -0.53 -15.54 -5.39
C HIS A 164 -0.04 -14.84 -4.12
N LEU A 165 -0.87 -14.78 -3.07
CA LEU A 165 -0.46 -14.22 -1.78
C LEU A 165 0.63 -15.07 -1.12
N GLU A 166 0.49 -16.39 -1.14
CA GLU A 166 1.51 -17.29 -0.57
C GLU A 166 2.84 -17.20 -1.32
N MET A 167 2.82 -17.09 -2.66
CA MET A 167 4.04 -16.85 -3.45
C MET A 167 4.69 -15.50 -3.11
N GLN A 168 3.90 -14.44 -2.88
CA GLN A 168 4.44 -13.16 -2.39
C GLN A 168 5.13 -13.33 -1.03
N LYS A 169 4.48 -14.01 -0.08
CA LYS A 169 5.05 -14.27 1.25
C LYS A 169 6.32 -15.11 1.17
N GLU A 170 6.32 -16.16 0.36
CA GLU A 170 7.48 -17.03 0.16
C GLU A 170 8.68 -16.23 -0.35
N LYS A 171 8.50 -15.45 -1.42
CA LYS A 171 9.59 -14.63 -1.98
C LYS A 171 10.05 -13.54 -1.04
N ALA A 172 9.13 -12.90 -0.31
CA ALA A 172 9.50 -11.92 0.69
C ALA A 172 10.27 -12.55 1.86
N ASN A 173 9.81 -13.67 2.40
CA ASN A 173 10.53 -14.41 3.45
C ASN A 173 11.90 -14.91 2.95
N TYR A 174 11.99 -15.33 1.69
CA TYR A 174 13.27 -15.68 1.07
C TYR A 174 14.25 -14.51 1.09
N VAL A 175 13.84 -13.31 0.66
CA VAL A 175 14.69 -12.12 0.73
C VAL A 175 15.03 -11.80 2.19
N LEU A 176 14.04 -11.77 3.07
CA LEU A 176 14.19 -11.47 4.50
C LEU A 176 15.24 -12.37 5.17
N ASN A 177 15.25 -13.66 4.86
CA ASN A 177 16.15 -14.64 5.47
C ASN A 177 17.58 -14.59 4.91
N ASN A 178 17.78 -14.00 3.72
CA ASN A 178 19.07 -13.94 3.04
C ASN A 178 19.71 -12.53 3.07
N LEU A 179 19.00 -11.52 3.56
CA LEU A 179 19.61 -10.22 3.86
C LEU A 179 20.54 -10.36 5.07
N GLU A 180 21.73 -9.78 4.95
CA GLU A 180 22.70 -9.78 6.05
C GLU A 180 22.21 -8.86 7.18
N LYS A 181 22.31 -9.35 8.41
CA LYS A 181 21.94 -8.62 9.63
C LYS A 181 23.16 -7.85 10.15
N ILE A 182 23.53 -6.78 9.46
CA ILE A 182 24.61 -5.87 9.86
C ILE A 182 24.06 -4.56 10.42
N SER A 183 24.91 -3.75 11.06
CA SER A 183 24.50 -2.51 11.73
C SER A 183 23.76 -1.52 10.82
N THR A 184 24.05 -1.56 9.51
CA THR A 184 23.45 -0.69 8.49
C THR A 184 22.02 -1.07 8.11
N ILE A 185 21.57 -2.32 8.32
CA ILE A 185 20.23 -2.80 7.92
C ILE A 185 19.46 -3.29 9.15
N GLN A 186 18.28 -2.71 9.38
CA GLN A 186 17.32 -3.20 10.36
C GLN A 186 16.02 -3.65 9.68
N LEU A 187 15.53 -4.82 10.10
CA LEU A 187 14.25 -5.38 9.63
C LEU A 187 13.10 -4.88 10.51
N ILE A 188 11.96 -4.57 9.89
CA ILE A 188 10.78 -4.02 10.57
C ILE A 188 9.63 -5.03 10.59
N GLY A 189 8.79 -4.97 11.64
CA GLY A 189 7.60 -5.81 11.74
C GLY A 189 7.90 -7.29 12.04
N MET A 190 9.10 -7.61 12.57
CA MET A 190 9.49 -9.00 12.87
C MET A 190 8.57 -9.67 13.91
N ASN A 191 7.97 -8.89 14.80
CA ASN A 191 7.03 -9.36 15.83
C ASN A 191 5.58 -9.42 15.32
N CYS A 192 5.29 -8.99 14.08
CA CYS A 192 3.95 -9.05 13.52
C CYS A 192 3.62 -10.49 13.11
N LYS A 193 2.54 -11.04 13.69
CA LYS A 193 2.03 -12.39 13.37
C LYS A 193 1.67 -12.55 11.88
N LEU A 194 1.06 -11.52 11.30
CA LEU A 194 0.63 -11.51 9.91
C LEU A 194 1.47 -10.50 9.11
N LYS A 195 2.18 -11.00 8.09
CA LYS A 195 2.96 -10.20 7.14
C LYS A 195 2.56 -10.60 5.73
N ASN A 196 1.87 -9.70 5.03
CA ASN A 196 1.46 -9.91 3.64
C ASN A 196 2.41 -9.26 2.64
N PHE A 197 3.41 -8.51 3.13
CA PHE A 197 4.46 -7.88 2.32
C PHE A 197 3.94 -7.06 1.13
N TRP A 198 2.89 -6.25 1.36
CA TRP A 198 2.42 -5.25 0.36
C TRP A 198 3.53 -4.31 -0.07
N LEU A 199 4.35 -3.92 0.90
CA LEU A 199 5.63 -3.31 0.68
C LEU A 199 6.67 -4.18 1.37
N PHE A 200 7.92 -4.12 0.91
CA PHE A 200 9.04 -4.76 1.58
C PHE A 200 9.94 -3.71 2.22
N PRO A 201 9.67 -3.30 3.48
CA PRO A 201 10.41 -2.23 4.13
C PRO A 201 11.67 -2.75 4.82
N ILE A 202 12.75 -1.98 4.71
CA ILE A 202 13.94 -2.09 5.57
C ILE A 202 14.33 -0.70 6.07
N ILE A 203 14.87 -0.63 7.29
CA ILE A 203 15.48 0.57 7.84
C ILE A 203 16.96 0.53 7.49
N VAL A 204 17.49 1.64 6.96
CA VAL A 204 18.90 1.74 6.60
C VAL A 204 19.54 3.03 7.12
N SER A 205 20.85 2.97 7.38
CA SER A 205 21.63 4.19 7.60
C SER A 205 21.84 4.95 6.28
N LYS A 206 21.75 6.28 6.30
CA LYS A 206 21.91 7.16 5.12
C LYS A 206 21.01 6.70 3.93
N PRO A 207 19.68 6.69 4.10
CA PRO A 207 18.74 6.11 3.14
C PRO A 207 18.81 6.71 1.73
N ASP A 208 19.05 8.02 1.60
CA ASP A 208 19.24 8.66 0.29
C ASP A 208 20.45 8.10 -0.46
N LEU A 209 21.59 7.99 0.23
CA LEU A 209 22.81 7.41 -0.33
C LEU A 209 22.59 5.93 -0.66
N PHE A 210 21.87 5.19 0.21
CA PHE A 210 21.54 3.79 -0.03
C PHE A 210 20.75 3.62 -1.33
N VAL A 211 19.69 4.40 -1.53
CA VAL A 211 18.86 4.37 -2.76
C VAL A 211 19.67 4.78 -3.99
N GLN A 212 20.53 5.80 -3.87
CA GLN A 212 21.44 6.22 -4.96
C GLN A 212 22.42 5.11 -5.35
N LEU A 213 22.94 4.34 -4.40
CA LEU A 213 23.84 3.21 -4.69
C LEU A 213 23.08 2.04 -5.33
N LEU A 214 21.85 1.76 -4.87
CA LEU A 214 20.99 0.75 -5.50
C LEU A 214 20.60 1.11 -6.94
N SER A 215 20.29 2.39 -7.20
CA SER A 215 19.89 2.85 -8.55
C SER A 215 21.03 2.74 -9.57
N LYS A 216 22.29 2.92 -9.15
CA LYS A 216 23.49 2.64 -9.97
C LYS A 216 23.57 1.18 -10.41
N HIS A 217 22.98 0.27 -9.64
CA HIS A 217 22.83 -1.14 -9.98
C HIS A 217 21.47 -1.48 -10.58
N HIS A 218 20.74 -0.47 -11.08
CA HIS A 218 19.44 -0.62 -11.73
C HIS A 218 18.33 -1.17 -10.83
N ILE A 219 18.49 -1.06 -9.50
CA ILE A 219 17.46 -1.42 -8.52
C ILE A 219 16.73 -0.15 -8.12
N ASP A 220 15.46 -0.06 -8.52
CA ASP A 220 14.58 1.06 -8.19
C ASP A 220 13.95 0.81 -6.80
N ALA A 221 14.79 0.93 -5.76
CA ALA A 221 14.32 1.03 -4.38
C ALA A 221 13.71 2.41 -4.14
N TYR A 222 12.72 2.48 -3.25
CA TYR A 222 11.94 3.69 -3.07
C TYR A 222 12.10 4.29 -1.67
N ARG A 223 12.38 5.59 -1.60
CA ARG A 223 12.41 6.39 -0.37
C ARG A 223 11.33 7.45 -0.43
N GLY A 224 10.47 7.50 0.60
CA GLY A 224 9.51 8.59 0.80
C GLY A 224 8.37 8.68 -0.23
N THR A 225 7.17 8.98 0.27
CA THR A 225 5.90 9.17 -0.44
C THR A 225 5.12 7.93 -0.89
N THR A 226 5.14 6.89 -0.07
CA THR A 226 3.83 6.32 0.31
C THR A 226 3.13 7.36 1.18
N GLN A 227 1.81 7.42 1.22
CA GLN A 227 1.02 8.45 1.93
C GLN A 227 1.15 8.39 3.47
N LEU A 228 2.26 7.85 3.97
CA LEU A 228 2.59 7.63 5.36
C LEU A 228 3.58 8.71 5.77
N ASN A 229 3.17 9.52 6.72
CA ASN A 229 4.03 10.49 7.38
C ASN A 229 3.70 10.47 8.87
N VAL A 230 4.64 10.96 9.69
CA VAL A 230 4.36 11.21 11.09
C VAL A 230 3.46 12.45 11.17
N ILE A 231 2.38 12.35 11.93
CA ILE A 231 1.54 13.51 12.23
C ILE A 231 2.30 14.33 13.26
N THR A 232 2.95 15.41 12.81
CA THR A 232 3.81 16.28 13.63
C THR A 232 3.15 17.61 14.02
N LYS A 233 1.88 17.84 13.65
CA LYS A 233 1.09 19.03 14.00
C LYS A 233 -0.34 18.63 14.39
N GLN A 234 -0.86 19.18 15.49
CA GLN A 234 -2.30 19.20 15.75
C GLN A 234 -2.87 20.52 15.20
N LEU A 235 -4.00 20.43 14.50
CA LEU A 235 -4.80 21.59 14.13
C LEU A 235 -5.76 21.87 15.30
N SER A 236 -5.79 23.09 15.83
CA SER A 236 -6.84 23.53 16.75
C SER A 236 -8.16 23.75 16.00
N ASP A 237 -9.28 23.48 16.67
CA ASP A 237 -10.62 23.77 16.15
C ASP A 237 -10.91 25.28 16.02
N THR A 238 -10.12 26.10 16.70
CA THR A 238 -10.16 27.56 16.65
C THR A 238 -8.85 28.07 16.05
N ASP A 239 -8.97 28.68 14.88
CA ASP A 239 -7.90 29.32 14.10
C ASP A 239 -6.82 28.40 13.52
N ASN A 240 -6.45 28.65 12.27
CA ASN A 240 -5.42 27.96 11.49
C ASN A 240 -3.99 28.18 12.04
N ILE A 241 -3.82 28.18 13.37
CA ILE A 241 -2.54 28.30 14.04
C ILE A 241 -2.06 26.88 14.33
N PRO A 242 -1.01 26.38 13.65
CA PRO A 242 -0.47 25.08 13.96
C PRO A 242 0.07 25.08 15.39
N ILE A 243 -0.59 24.34 16.28
CA ILE A 243 -0.03 24.06 17.60
C ILE A 243 1.15 23.12 17.35
N SER A 244 2.37 23.58 17.67
CA SER A 244 3.53 22.71 17.74
C SER A 244 3.21 21.60 18.75
N ILE A 245 3.29 20.35 18.29
CA ILE A 245 3.21 19.19 19.17
C ILE A 245 4.22 19.40 20.30
N ASP A 246 3.73 19.55 21.53
CA ASP A 246 4.54 19.63 22.75
C ASP A 246 5.53 18.46 22.79
N ASP A 247 6.69 18.61 23.42
CA ASP A 247 7.75 17.59 23.47
C ASP A 247 7.23 16.23 23.97
N HIS A 248 6.17 16.25 24.79
CA HIS A 248 5.46 15.06 25.29
C HIS A 248 4.72 14.24 24.22
N HIS A 249 4.46 14.80 23.05
CA HIS A 249 3.70 14.17 21.96
C HIS A 249 4.59 13.83 20.75
N LYS A 250 5.90 14.05 20.85
CA LYS A 250 6.87 13.57 19.85
C LYS A 250 6.81 12.05 19.73
N CYS A 251 6.93 11.56 18.51
CA CYS A 251 6.88 10.14 18.21
C CYS A 251 8.24 9.69 17.65
N PRO A 252 9.32 9.69 18.45
CA PRO A 252 10.70 9.55 17.94
C PRO A 252 10.92 8.24 17.18
N ASN A 253 10.27 7.15 17.61
CA ASN A 253 10.35 5.87 16.88
C ASN A 253 9.65 5.91 15.51
N ALA A 254 8.53 6.64 15.41
CA ALA A 254 7.82 6.79 14.13
C ALA A 254 8.58 7.74 13.20
N GLU A 255 9.14 8.83 13.74
CA GLU A 255 9.98 9.78 13.01
C GLU A 255 11.21 9.07 12.45
N TYR A 256 11.94 8.37 13.32
CA TYR A 256 13.09 7.56 12.91
C TYR A 256 12.73 6.55 11.82
N LEU A 257 11.61 5.81 11.99
CA LEU A 257 11.16 4.85 10.99
C LEU A 257 10.88 5.52 9.65
N ILE A 258 10.10 6.60 9.62
CA ILE A 258 9.74 7.29 8.37
C ILE A 258 10.96 7.92 7.69
N GLU A 259 11.91 8.44 8.47
CA GLU A 259 13.14 9.04 7.94
C GLU A 259 14.10 8.04 7.31
N HIS A 260 14.16 6.81 7.87
CA HIS A 260 15.17 5.80 7.54
C HIS A 260 14.64 4.61 6.73
N VAL A 261 13.32 4.48 6.57
CA VAL A 261 12.73 3.37 5.80
C VAL A 261 12.94 3.54 4.29
N ILE A 262 13.35 2.47 3.64
CA ILE A 262 13.29 2.30 2.19
C ILE A 262 12.48 1.04 1.86
N TYR A 263 11.88 1.03 0.67
CA TYR A 263 11.10 -0.11 0.18
C TYR A 263 11.82 -0.79 -0.98
N LEU A 264 12.12 -2.08 -0.82
CA LEU A 264 12.75 -2.88 -1.87
C LEU A 264 11.70 -3.42 -2.86
N PRO A 265 12.05 -3.57 -4.15
CA PRO A 265 11.14 -4.09 -5.17
C PRO A 265 10.99 -5.62 -5.09
N VAL A 266 10.43 -6.11 -3.99
CA VAL A 266 10.19 -7.55 -3.77
C VAL A 266 8.74 -7.88 -4.09
N HIS A 267 8.55 -8.61 -5.20
CA HIS A 267 7.23 -8.96 -5.72
C HIS A 267 7.18 -10.42 -6.19
N CYS A 268 6.00 -11.03 -6.12
CA CYS A 268 5.74 -12.43 -6.45
C CYS A 268 6.07 -12.77 -7.92
N TYR A 269 6.05 -11.79 -8.82
CA TYR A 269 6.43 -11.94 -10.24
C TYR A 269 7.93 -11.78 -10.51
N VAL A 270 8.74 -11.36 -9.53
CA VAL A 270 10.19 -11.20 -9.72
C VAL A 270 10.85 -12.59 -9.70
N PRO A 271 11.60 -13.00 -10.74
CA PRO A 271 12.29 -14.30 -10.75
C PRO A 271 13.29 -14.44 -9.61
N LYS A 272 13.50 -15.67 -9.12
CA LYS A 272 14.40 -15.93 -7.99
C LYS A 272 15.84 -15.50 -8.26
N GLN A 273 16.33 -15.62 -9.50
CA GLN A 273 17.67 -15.14 -9.87
C GLN A 273 17.80 -13.62 -9.69
N VAL A 274 16.76 -12.86 -10.03
CA VAL A 274 16.74 -11.39 -9.85
C VAL A 274 16.69 -11.05 -8.36
N LEU A 275 15.97 -11.83 -7.53
CA LEU A 275 16.01 -11.67 -6.08
C LEU A 275 17.39 -11.95 -5.49
N ASN A 276 18.12 -12.94 -6.00
CA ASN A 276 19.50 -13.20 -5.57
C ASN A 276 20.43 -12.02 -5.88
N GLN A 277 20.29 -11.42 -7.07
CA GLN A 277 21.02 -10.21 -7.44
C GLN A 277 20.67 -9.04 -6.51
N LEU A 278 19.38 -8.82 -6.26
CA LEU A 278 18.89 -7.81 -5.31
C LEU A 278 19.53 -8.00 -3.93
N ILE A 279 19.48 -9.20 -3.36
CA ILE A 279 20.07 -9.52 -2.06
C ILE A 279 21.57 -9.21 -2.05
N SER A 280 22.30 -9.70 -3.05
CA SER A 280 23.75 -9.50 -3.16
C SER A 280 24.12 -8.02 -3.21
N ILE A 281 23.39 -7.23 -3.99
CA ILE A 281 23.65 -5.80 -4.14
C ILE A 281 23.29 -5.06 -2.84
N VAL A 282 22.15 -5.36 -2.22
CA VAL A 282 21.75 -4.75 -0.94
C VAL A 282 22.80 -5.01 0.14
N ASN A 283 23.28 -6.25 0.28
CA ASN A 283 24.32 -6.61 1.24
C ASN A 283 25.64 -5.87 0.95
N LYS A 284 26.04 -5.79 -0.33
CA LYS A 284 27.25 -5.06 -0.75
C LYS A 284 27.15 -3.56 -0.44
N THR A 285 26.02 -2.94 -0.77
CA THR A 285 25.75 -1.52 -0.50
C THR A 285 25.80 -1.22 1.00
N ALA A 286 25.23 -2.11 1.81
CA ALA A 286 25.22 -1.95 3.26
C ALA A 286 26.62 -2.00 3.87
N LYS A 287 27.48 -2.92 3.40
CA LYS A 287 28.90 -2.98 3.78
C LYS A 287 29.69 -1.75 3.35
N GLN A 288 29.45 -1.26 2.14
CA GLN A 288 30.11 -0.05 1.63
C GLN A 288 29.81 1.17 2.49
N ILE A 289 28.53 1.35 2.89
CA ILE A 289 28.12 2.44 3.77
C ILE A 289 28.72 2.30 5.17
N GLU A 290 28.75 1.09 5.72
CA GLU A 290 29.35 0.80 7.03
C GLU A 290 30.85 1.16 7.05
N GLN A 291 31.60 0.74 6.02
CA GLN A 291 33.02 1.06 5.88
C GLN A 291 33.27 2.56 5.74
N TYR A 292 32.44 3.27 4.98
CA TYR A 292 32.52 4.73 4.87
C TYR A 292 32.31 5.40 6.23
N HIS A 293 31.36 4.91 7.03
CA HIS A 293 31.08 5.45 8.36
C HIS A 293 32.23 5.24 9.34
N LEU A 294 32.82 4.04 9.34
CA LEU A 294 34.00 3.72 10.16
C LEU A 294 35.20 4.60 9.81
N ARG A 295 35.44 4.84 8.51
CA ARG A 295 36.54 5.70 8.04
C ARG A 295 36.32 7.18 8.36
N SER A 296 35.09 7.66 8.41
CA SER A 296 34.78 9.06 8.75
C SER A 296 34.86 9.38 10.25
N LYS A 297 35.03 8.37 11.11
CA LYS A 297 35.15 8.51 12.56
C LYS A 297 36.59 8.44 13.08
N LEU A 298 37.54 8.06 12.21
CA LEU A 298 38.98 8.07 12.47
C LEU A 298 39.56 9.39 11.98
#